data_AF-E4KQG5-F1
#
_entry.id   AF-E4KQG5-F1
#
_cell.length_a   1.000
_cell.length_b   1.000
_cell.length_c   1.000
_cell.angle_alpha   90.00
_cell.angle_beta   90.00
_cell.angle_gamma   90.00
#
_symmetry.space_group_name_H-M   'P 1'
#
loop_
_entity.id
_entity.type
_entity.pdbx_description
1 polymer ?
#
loop_
_entity_poly.entity_id
_entity_poly.type
_entity_poly.pdbx_seq_one_letter_code
_entity_poly.pdbx_strand_id
1 'polypeptide(L)' 'MEFNLFIIPVTVILTELLKRYIPTKFVPLFAVFLGLVLGLCYAVWYDQDLFIHGVEGLIYGASATGLYRVGEKVTE' A
#
# COMPACT_ATOMS: atom_id res chain seq x y z
N MET A 1 13.54 11.98 -2.11
CA MET A 1 12.46 11.70 -3.07
C MET A 1 11.27 11.26 -2.25
N GLU A 2 10.12 11.93 -2.35
CA GLU A 2 8.97 11.63 -1.47
C GLU A 2 8.47 10.21 -1.74
N PHE A 3 8.71 9.31 -0.79
CA PHE A 3 8.34 7.89 -0.84
C PHE A 3 6.85 7.69 -1.18
N ASN A 4 6.02 8.57 -0.62
CA ASN A 4 4.56 8.56 -0.70
C ASN A 4 4.04 8.67 -2.13
N LEU A 5 4.76 9.38 -3.01
CA LEU A 5 4.34 9.57 -4.41
C LEU A 5 4.51 8.32 -5.26
N PHE A 6 5.40 7.40 -4.88
CA PHE A 6 5.72 6.22 -5.70
C PHE A 6 5.05 4.95 -5.18
N ILE A 7 4.96 4.78 -3.86
CA ILE A 7 4.46 3.53 -3.29
C ILE A 7 2.96 3.32 -3.57
N ILE A 8 2.16 4.38 -3.51
CA ILE A 8 0.70 4.30 -3.75
C ILE A 8 0.39 3.77 -5.17
N PRO A 9 0.85 4.41 -6.27
CA PRO A 9 0.55 3.93 -7.62
C PRO A 9 1.15 2.55 -7.90
N VAL A 10 2.35 2.24 -7.40
CA VAL A 10 2.94 0.90 -7.55
C VAL A 10 2.08 -0.16 -6.86
N THR A 11 1.63 0.12 -5.64
CA THR A 11 0.80 -0.83 -4.88
C THR A 11 -0.57 -0.99 -5.54
N VAL A 12 -1.15 0.08 -6.11
CA VAL A 12 -2.39 -0.01 -6.91
C VAL A 12 -2.19 -0.88 -8.16
N ILE A 13 -1.13 -0.66 -8.94
CA ILE A 13 -0.88 -1.46 -10.15
C ILE A 13 -0.71 -2.94 -9.80
N LEU A 14 0.09 -3.25 -8.77
CA LEU A 14 0.33 -4.62 -8.35
C LEU A 14 -0.93 -5.30 -7.81
N THR A 15 -1.76 -4.58 -7.06
CA THR A 15 -3.02 -5.13 -6.54
C THR A 15 -4.06 -5.34 -7.62
N GLU A 16 -4.18 -4.43 -8.60
CA GLU A 16 -5.04 -4.60 -9.78
C GLU A 16 -4.60 -5.78 -10.65
N LEU A 17 -3.29 -5.98 -10.84
CA LEU A 17 -2.78 -7.17 -11.52
C LEU A 17 -3.10 -8.45 -10.74
N LEU A 18 -2.96 -8.41 -9.42
CA LEU A 18 -3.20 -9.57 -8.55
C LEU A 18 -4.68 -10.00 -8.52
N LYS A 19 -5.62 -9.04 -8.64
CA LYS A 19 -7.06 -9.32 -8.79
C LYS A 19 -7.38 -10.26 -9.95
N ARG A 20 -6.54 -10.31 -10.99
CA ARG A 20 -6.74 -11.22 -12.14
C ARG A 20 -6.40 -12.68 -11.83
N TYR A 21 -5.61 -12.94 -10.78
CA TYR A 21 -5.08 -14.26 -10.46
C TYR A 21 -5.59 -14.82 -9.13
N ILE A 22 -6.10 -13.97 -8.23
CA ILE A 22 -6.51 -14.36 -6.87
C ILE A 22 -7.95 -13.93 -6.62
N PRO A 23 -8.76 -14.74 -5.89
CA PRO A 23 -10.07 -14.34 -5.44
C PRO A 23 -10.05 -13.02 -4.68
N THR A 24 -10.98 -12.13 -5.01
CA THR A 24 -11.08 -10.75 -4.53
C THR A 24 -11.09 -10.61 -3.00
N LYS A 25 -11.47 -11.67 -2.27
CA LYS A 25 -11.45 -11.71 -0.80
C LYS A 25 -10.04 -11.54 -0.19
N PHE A 26 -8.99 -11.95 -0.88
CA PHE A 26 -7.61 -11.88 -0.35
C PHE A 26 -6.83 -10.66 -0.80
N VAL A 27 -7.32 -9.96 -1.82
CA VAL A 27 -6.69 -8.76 -2.40
C VAL A 27 -6.35 -7.69 -1.34
N PRO A 28 -7.22 -7.40 -0.35
CA PRO A 28 -6.89 -6.40 0.68
C PRO A 28 -5.73 -6.84 1.56
N LEU A 29 -5.69 -8.11 1.96
CA LEU A 29 -4.59 -8.66 2.77
C LEU A 29 -3.27 -8.61 1.99
N PHE A 30 -3.31 -8.98 0.70
CA PHE A 30 -2.14 -8.91 -0.16
C PHE A 30 -1.66 -7.47 -0.35
N ALA A 31 -2.55 -6.51 -0.57
CA ALA A 31 -2.18 -5.12 -0.74
C ALA A 31 -1.48 -4.53 0.48
N VAL A 32 -2.02 -4.83 1.67
CA VAL A 32 -1.46 -4.43 2.96
C VAL A 32 -0.08 -5.05 3.16
N PHE A 33 0.06 -6.35 2.88
CA PHE A 33 1.34 -7.05 2.95
C PHE A 33 2.37 -6.50 1.95
N LEU A 34 1.94 -6.23 0.72
CA LEU A 34 2.79 -5.70 -0.35
C LEU A 34 3.25 -4.28 0.00
N GLY A 35 2.35 -3.44 0.50
CA GLY A 35 2.66 -2.10 1.01
C GLY A 35 3.67 -2.14 2.16
N LEU A 36 3.51 -3.06 3.13
CA LEU A 36 4.48 -3.26 4.21
C LEU A 36 5.86 -3.64 3.68
N VAL A 37 5.94 -4.62 2.77
CA VAL A 37 7.21 -5.08 2.20
C VAL A 37 7.90 -3.96 1.42
N LEU A 38 7.16 -3.18 0.63
CA LEU A 38 7.70 -2.02 -0.07
C LEU A 38 8.15 -0.91 0.91
N GLY A 39 7.37 -0.66 1.98
CA GLY A 39 7.69 0.16 3.14
C GLY A 39 9.07 -0.15 3.72
N LEU A 40 9.25 -1.40 4.10
CA LEU A 40 10.46 -1.89 4.74
C LEU A 40 11.65 -1.91 3.78
N CYS A 41 11.47 -2.37 2.54
CA CYS A 41 12.52 -2.35 1.53
C CYS A 41 13.05 -0.94 1.28
N TYR A 42 12.16 0.06 1.23
CA TYR A 42 12.56 1.45 1.09
C TYR A 42 13.36 1.96 2.29
N ALA A 43 12.89 1.70 3.51
CA ALA A 43 13.61 2.12 4.70
C ALA A 43 15.00 1.47 4.82
N VAL A 44 15.14 0.19 4.47
CA VAL A 44 16.45 -0.47 4.43
C VAL A 44 17.37 0.14 3.37
N TRP A 45 16.84 0.44 2.17
CA TRP A 45 17.66 0.96 1.07
C TRP A 45 18.13 2.40 1.28
N TYR A 46 17.30 3.22 1.91
CA TYR A 46 17.56 4.65 2.13
C TYR A 46 18.00 4.98 3.55
N ASP A 47 18.32 3.96 4.37
CA ASP A 47 18.73 4.10 5.77
C ASP A 47 17.76 4.96 6.60
N GLN A 48 16.45 4.75 6.37
CA GLN A 48 15.37 5.47 7.05
C GLN A 48 14.80 4.64 8.21
N ASP A 49 13.98 5.29 9.04
CA ASP A 49 13.29 4.61 10.13
C ASP A 49 12.32 3.53 9.60
N LEU A 50 12.63 2.27 9.93
CA LEU A 50 11.90 1.08 9.51
C LEU A 50 10.47 1.05 10.05
N PHE A 51 10.26 1.57 11.27
CA PHE A 51 8.95 1.56 11.89
C PHE A 51 8.03 2.55 11.20
N ILE A 52 8.50 3.78 10.96
CA ILE A 52 7.71 4.82 10.29
C ILE A 52 7.32 4.37 8.88
N HIS A 53 8.29 3.96 8.07
CA HIS A 53 8.03 3.61 6.67
C HIS A 53 7.31 2.27 6.51
N GLY A 54 7.48 1.34 7.45
CA GLY A 54 6.71 0.10 7.49
C GLY A 54 5.22 0.37 7.76
N VAL A 55 4.93 1.27 8.71
CA VAL A 55 3.54 1.68 9.02
C VAL A 55 2.94 2.51 7.88
N GLU A 56 3.71 3.44 7.30
CA GLU A 56 3.28 4.18 6.09
C GLU A 56 2.97 3.23 4.94
N GLY A 57 3.85 2.25 4.68
CA GLY A 57 3.64 1.21 3.68
C GLY A 57 2.35 0.41 3.90
N LEU A 58 2.06 0.01 5.14
CA LEU A 58 0.78 -0.65 5.50
C LEU A 58 -0.43 0.22 5.15
N ILE A 59 -0.40 1.49 5.54
CA ILE A 59 -1.51 2.44 5.33
C ILE A 59 -1.71 2.71 3.83
N TYR A 60 -0.62 2.87 3.08
CA TYR A 60 -0.68 3.07 1.63
C TYR A 60 -1.16 1.81 0.89
N GLY A 61 -0.74 0.63 1.33
CA GLY A 61 -1.25 -0.64 0.80
C GLY A 61 -2.75 -0.84 1.06
N ALA A 62 -3.21 -0.50 2.27
CA ALA A 62 -4.65 -0.49 2.58
C ALA A 62 -5.40 0.52 1.69
N SER A 63 -4.84 1.70 1.48
CA SER A 63 -5.43 2.76 0.65
C SER A 63 -5.58 2.34 -0.81
N ALA A 64 -4.63 1.56 -1.34
CA ALA A 64 -4.66 1.06 -2.71
C ALA A 64 -5.84 0.12 -3.01
N THR A 65 -6.44 -0.50 -1.99
CA THR A 65 -7.60 -1.39 -2.16
C THR A 65 -8.94 -0.73 -1.87
N GLY A 66 -8.93 0.55 -1.49
CA GLY A 66 -10.12 1.26 -1.06
C GLY A 66 -10.60 0.90 0.34
N LEU A 67 -9.83 0.10 1.11
CA LEU A 67 -10.09 -0.15 2.54
C LEU A 67 -10.02 1.15 3.36
N TYR A 68 -9.13 2.05 2.95
CA TYR A 68 -8.95 3.35 3.58
C TYR A 68 -8.99 4.43 2.50
N ARG A 69 -9.96 5.34 2.61
CA ARG A 69 -10.19 6.41 1.63
C ARG A 69 -10.05 7.75 2.34
N VAL A 70 -8.90 8.41 2.18
CA VAL A 70 -8.68 9.75 2.74
C VAL A 70 -9.37 10.77 1.84
N GLY A 71 -10.32 11.53 2.40
CA GLY A 71 -10.94 12.69 1.72
C GLY A 71 -12.21 12.38 0.93
N GLU A 72 -12.73 11.17 0.98
CA GLU A 72 -14.04 10.88 0.36
C GLU A 72 -15.18 11.36 1.28
N LYS A 73 -16.04 12.24 0.76
CA LYS A 73 -17.26 12.61 1.47
C LYS A 73 -18.20 11.40 1.48
N VAL A 74 -18.52 10.90 2.67
CA VAL A 74 -19.65 10.01 2.87
C VAL A 74 -20.89 10.78 2.43
N THR A 75 -21.38 10.48 1.23
CA THR A 75 -22.67 10.99 0.78
C THR A 75 -23.67 9.94 1.23
N GLU A 76 -24.42 10.26 2.28
CA GLU A 76 -25.57 9.49 2.77
C GLU A 76 -26.68 9.40 1.71
#